data_AF-A0A850NJR3-F1
#
_entry.id   AF-A0A850NJR3-F1
#
_cell.length_a   1.000
_cell.length_b   1.000
_cell.length_c   1.000
_cell.angle_alpha   90.00
_cell.angle_beta   90.00
_cell.angle_gamma   90.00
#
_symmetry.space_group_name_H-M   'P 1'
#
loop_
_entity.id
_entity.type
_entity.pdbx_description
1 polymer ?
#
loop_
_entity_poly.entity_id
_entity_poly.type
_entity_poly.pdbx_seq_one_letter_code
_entity_poly.pdbx_strand_id
1 'polypeptide(L)'
;MEIIWKSLTGKTALDHKQKVDLEYAVRLQVVKIVIKEAEHLMPYLSLVAIEIDAVKGNVSVHGDTPEPLYSKIANKLKQPVSKKISKISSPVFATLNF
;
A
#
# COMPACT_ATOMS: atom_id res chain seq x y z
N MET A 1 -8.44 -12.52 0.21
CA MET A 1 -8.11 -11.11 0.39
C MET A 1 -7.98 -10.44 -0.96
N GLU A 2 -8.79 -9.42 -1.14
CA GLU A 2 -8.89 -8.60 -2.34
C GLU A 2 -8.18 -7.27 -2.16
N ILE A 3 -7.63 -6.74 -3.25
CA ILE A 3 -6.94 -5.44 -3.29
C ILE A 3 -7.65 -4.58 -4.33
N ILE A 4 -8.25 -3.49 -3.89
CA ILE A 4 -9.03 -2.56 -4.70
C ILE A 4 -8.18 -1.31 -4.96
N TRP A 5 -7.77 -1.13 -6.21
CA TRP A 5 -7.00 0.05 -6.62
C TRP A 5 -7.92 1.22 -6.93
N LYS A 6 -7.89 2.27 -6.09
CA LYS A 6 -8.59 3.53 -6.35
C LYS A 6 -7.72 4.45 -7.21
N SER A 7 -8.14 4.71 -8.45
CA SER A 7 -7.53 5.74 -9.29
C SER A 7 -8.36 7.02 -9.24
N LEU A 8 -7.82 8.08 -8.64
CA LEU A 8 -8.33 9.43 -8.88
C LEU A 8 -7.77 9.90 -10.23
N THR A 9 -8.64 10.07 -11.20
CA THR A 9 -8.33 10.55 -12.55
C THR A 9 -7.37 11.75 -12.52
N GLY A 10 -6.19 11.62 -13.15
CA GLY A 10 -5.38 12.78 -13.56
C GLY A 10 -4.01 13.00 -12.90
N LYS A 11 -3.45 12.07 -12.11
CA LYS A 11 -2.06 12.20 -11.60
C LYS A 11 -1.22 10.95 -11.83
N THR A 12 0.10 11.15 -11.90
CA THR A 12 1.14 10.12 -12.03
C THR A 12 0.84 8.94 -11.12
N ALA A 13 0.36 7.85 -11.73
CA ALA A 13 0.08 6.61 -11.05
C ALA A 13 1.41 5.92 -10.70
N LEU A 14 1.42 5.15 -9.61
CA LEU A 14 2.52 4.24 -9.31
C LEU A 14 2.86 3.39 -10.54
N ASP A 15 4.15 3.19 -10.79
CA ASP A 15 4.58 2.28 -11.85
C ASP A 15 4.18 0.82 -11.54
N HIS A 16 4.24 -0.07 -12.53
CA HIS A 16 3.77 -1.44 -12.35
C HIS A 16 4.53 -2.18 -11.24
N LYS A 17 5.85 -1.98 -11.14
CA LYS A 17 6.67 -2.62 -10.10
C LYS A 17 6.29 -2.09 -8.72
N GLN A 18 6.13 -0.79 -8.58
CA GLN A 18 5.68 -0.15 -7.34
C GLN A 18 4.31 -0.65 -6.90
N LYS A 19 3.39 -0.90 -7.85
CA LYS A 19 2.08 -1.48 -7.55
C LYS A 19 2.21 -2.90 -6.98
N VAL A 20 3.01 -3.76 -7.62
CA VAL A 20 3.25 -5.13 -7.17
C VAL A 20 3.94 -5.15 -5.80
N ASP A 21 4.97 -4.33 -5.61
CA ASP A 21 5.71 -4.23 -4.35
C ASP A 21 4.79 -3.75 -3.22
N LEU A 22 3.95 -2.74 -3.49
CA LEU A 22 2.99 -2.21 -2.52
C LEU A 22 1.91 -3.24 -2.20
N GLU A 23 1.36 -3.91 -3.20
CA GLU A 23 0.38 -4.97 -3.01
C GLU A 23 0.94 -6.06 -2.11
N TYR A 24 2.14 -6.56 -2.41
CA TYR A 24 2.80 -7.60 -1.62
C TYR A 24 3.04 -7.14 -0.17
N ALA A 25 3.54 -5.92 0.03
CA ALA A 25 3.81 -5.37 1.35
C ALA A 25 2.53 -5.26 2.19
N VAL A 26 1.44 -4.78 1.59
CA VAL A 26 0.12 -4.68 2.24
C VAL A 26 -0.41 -6.06 2.59
N ARG A 27 -0.35 -7.02 1.66
CA ARG A 27 -0.79 -8.39 1.92
C ARG A 27 -0.06 -9.00 3.11
N LEU A 28 1.26 -8.88 3.13
CA LEU A 28 2.09 -9.38 4.22
C LEU A 28 1.77 -8.70 5.55
N GLN A 29 1.51 -7.39 5.54
CA GLN A 29 1.15 -6.65 6.74
C GLN A 29 -0.19 -7.11 7.32
N VAL A 30 -1.23 -7.25 6.49
CA VAL A 30 -2.55 -7.71 6.95
C VAL A 30 -2.45 -9.09 7.58
N VAL A 31 -1.76 -10.04 6.92
CA VAL A 31 -1.54 -11.38 7.48
C VAL A 31 -0.87 -11.32 8.83
N LYS A 32 0.20 -10.52 8.97
CA LYS A 32 0.90 -10.33 10.26
C LYS A 32 -0.01 -9.74 11.35
N ILE A 33 -0.87 -8.80 11.00
CA ILE A 33 -1.84 -8.22 11.95
C ILE A 33 -2.83 -9.28 12.41
N VAL A 34 -3.40 -10.06 11.49
CA VAL A 34 -4.41 -11.08 11.84
C VAL A 34 -3.80 -12.18 12.70
N ILE A 35 -2.62 -12.70 12.35
CA ILE A 35 -1.90 -13.68 13.19
C ILE A 35 -1.70 -13.14 14.62
N LYS A 36 -1.28 -11.87 14.75
CA LYS A 36 -0.97 -11.30 16.07
C LYS A 36 -2.21 -11.00 16.91
N GLU A 37 -3.30 -10.56 16.29
CA GLU A 37 -4.43 -9.93 16.99
C GLU A 37 -5.67 -10.80 17.07
N ALA A 38 -5.81 -11.74 16.14
CA ALA A 38 -6.98 -12.59 15.99
C ALA A 38 -6.66 -13.80 15.10
N GLU A 39 -5.68 -14.60 15.51
CA GLU A 39 -5.19 -15.76 14.74
C GLU A 39 -6.34 -16.72 14.32
N HIS A 40 -7.32 -16.89 15.21
CA HIS A 40 -8.53 -17.68 14.96
C HIS A 40 -9.37 -17.20 13.76
N LEU A 41 -9.14 -15.98 13.26
CA LEU A 41 -9.81 -15.43 12.08
C LEU A 41 -9.03 -15.65 10.77
N MET A 42 -7.85 -16.24 10.82
CA MET A 42 -7.04 -16.54 9.62
C MET A 42 -7.81 -17.28 8.51
N PRO A 43 -8.71 -18.25 8.79
CA PRO A 43 -9.51 -18.89 7.75
C PRO A 43 -10.41 -17.93 6.95
N TYR A 44 -10.71 -16.75 7.50
CA TYR A 44 -11.59 -15.75 6.91
C TYR A 44 -10.85 -14.61 6.21
N LEU A 45 -9.52 -14.71 6.01
CA LEU A 45 -8.74 -13.72 5.25
C LEU A 45 -9.25 -13.51 3.82
N SER A 46 -9.99 -14.48 3.26
CA SER A 46 -10.68 -14.32 1.98
C SER A 46 -11.61 -13.11 1.97
N LEU A 47 -12.27 -12.82 3.10
CA LEU A 47 -13.28 -11.75 3.28
C LEU A 47 -12.69 -10.35 3.46
N VAL A 48 -11.37 -10.23 3.61
CA VAL A 48 -10.72 -8.92 3.76
C VAL A 48 -10.57 -8.27 2.39
N ALA A 49 -11.03 -7.04 2.29
CA ALA A 49 -10.79 -6.16 1.14
C ALA A 49 -10.00 -4.93 1.59
N ILE A 50 -8.91 -4.62 0.89
CA ILE A 50 -8.05 -3.45 1.15
C ILE A 50 -8.11 -2.52 -0.04
N GLU A 51 -8.32 -1.24 0.23
CA GLU A 51 -8.24 -0.17 -0.75
C GLU A 51 -6.83 0.42 -0.78
N ILE A 52 -6.32 0.67 -1.99
CA ILE A 52 -5.05 1.36 -2.21
C ILE A 52 -5.28 2.54 -3.14
N ASP A 53 -4.93 3.75 -2.68
CA ASP A 53 -4.88 4.95 -3.52
C ASP A 53 -3.69 4.84 -4.48
N ALA A 54 -3.97 4.71 -5.78
CA ALA A 54 -2.94 4.51 -6.80
C ALA A 54 -2.06 5.76 -7.05
N VAL A 55 -2.43 6.92 -6.52
CA VAL A 55 -1.71 8.20 -6.65
C VAL A 55 -0.83 8.45 -5.42
N LYS A 56 -1.38 8.26 -4.21
CA LYS A 56 -0.67 8.55 -2.96
C LYS A 56 -0.01 7.31 -2.33
N GLY A 57 -0.43 6.13 -2.74
CA GLY A 57 -0.05 4.87 -2.10
C GLY A 57 -0.70 4.66 -0.74
N ASN A 58 -1.69 5.48 -0.36
CA ASN A 58 -2.38 5.32 0.92
C ASN A 58 -3.21 4.03 0.94
N VAL A 59 -3.31 3.40 2.10
CA VAL A 59 -3.95 2.09 2.27
C VAL A 59 -5.02 2.15 3.34
N SER A 60 -6.17 1.53 3.11
CA SER A 60 -7.28 1.46 4.07
C SER A 60 -8.06 0.17 3.92
N VAL A 61 -8.73 -0.29 4.98
CA VAL A 61 -9.63 -1.43 4.88
C VAL A 61 -10.94 -0.99 4.22
N HIS A 62 -11.43 -1.75 3.24
CA HIS A 62 -12.72 -1.48 2.60
C HIS A 62 -13.87 -1.73 3.58
N GLY A 63 -14.94 -0.94 3.49
CA GLY A 63 -16.11 -1.05 4.37
C GLY A 63 -16.83 -2.39 4.32
N ASP A 64 -16.71 -3.11 3.20
CA ASP A 64 -17.30 -4.45 3.03
C ASP A 64 -16.55 -5.55 3.81
N THR A 65 -15.37 -5.26 4.35
CA THR A 65 -14.69 -6.21 5.24
C THR A 65 -15.54 -6.37 6.50
N PRO A 66 -15.99 -7.58 6.86
CA PRO A 66 -16.87 -7.77 8.01
C PRO A 66 -16.14 -7.57 9.33
N GLU A 67 -16.90 -7.26 10.39
CA GLU A 67 -16.39 -7.33 11.76
C GLU A 67 -16.22 -8.80 12.19
N PRO A 68 -15.26 -9.13 13.07
CA PRO A 68 -14.30 -8.21 13.71
C PRO A 68 -13.03 -7.93 12.89
N LEU A 69 -12.90 -8.46 11.66
CA LEU A 69 -11.70 -8.29 10.83
C LEU A 69 -11.42 -6.82 10.54
N TYR A 70 -12.45 -6.04 10.21
CA TYR A 70 -12.33 -4.62 9.95
C TYR A 70 -11.64 -3.87 11.10
N SER A 71 -12.22 -3.92 12.31
CA SER A 71 -11.70 -3.19 13.46
C SER A 71 -10.33 -3.68 13.93
N LYS A 72 -10.03 -4.97 13.79
CA LYS A 72 -8.72 -5.55 14.13
C LYS A 72 -7.60 -5.04 13.21
N ILE A 73 -7.91 -4.88 11.92
CA ILE A 73 -6.94 -4.50 10.89
C ILE A 73 -6.82 -2.98 10.76
N ALA A 74 -7.94 -2.26 10.62
CA ALA A 74 -7.98 -0.84 10.26
C ALA A 74 -7.13 0.03 11.19
N ASN A 75 -7.21 -0.22 12.50
CA ASN A 75 -6.48 0.56 13.52
C ASN A 75 -4.97 0.27 13.57
N LYS A 76 -4.51 -0.82 12.93
CA LYS A 76 -3.11 -1.28 12.98
C LYS A 76 -2.41 -1.26 11.62
N LEU A 77 -3.16 -0.97 10.56
CA LEU A 77 -2.63 -0.83 9.22
C LEU A 77 -1.74 0.41 9.15
N LYS A 78 -0.49 0.24 8.70
CA LYS A 78 0.47 1.34 8.59
C LYS A 78 0.46 1.85 7.17
N GLN A 79 0.57 3.17 7.02
CA GLN A 79 0.72 3.79 5.71
C GLN A 79 2.12 3.52 5.15
N PRO A 80 2.27 3.30 3.84
CA PRO A 80 3.57 3.22 3.20
C PRO A 80 4.33 4.54 3.42
N VAL A 81 5.58 4.44 3.87
CA VAL A 81 6.43 5.62 3.97
C VAL A 81 6.76 6.08 2.56
N SER A 82 6.21 7.21 2.13
CA SER A 82 6.65 7.84 0.89
C SER A 82 8.14 8.15 1.05
N LYS A 83 9.02 7.42 0.35
CA LYS A 83 10.37 7.94 0.12
C LYS A 83 10.18 9.24 -0.64
N LYS A 84 10.35 10.38 0.03
CA LYS A 84 10.61 11.64 -0.67
C LYS A 84 11.82 11.33 -1.53
N ILE A 85 11.60 11.16 -2.83
CA ILE A 85 12.69 11.23 -3.80
C ILE A 85 13.13 12.69 -3.69
N SER A 86 14.10 12.97 -2.82
CA SER A 86 14.87 14.19 -2.94
C SER A 86 15.37 14.18 -4.36
N LYS A 87 14.94 15.15 -5.17
CA LYS A 87 15.52 15.39 -6.48
C LYS A 87 17.01 15.67 -6.21
N ILE A 88 17.84 14.64 -6.31
CA ILE A 88 19.28 14.83 -6.40
C ILE A 88 19.44 15.54 -7.74
N SER A 89 19.54 16.87 -7.71
CA SER A 89 19.96 17.64 -8.86
C SER A 89 21.35 17.14 -9.21
N SER A 90 21.43 16.30 -10.25
CA SER A 90 22.71 15.90 -10.81
C SER A 90 23.40 17.17 -11.30
N PRO A 91 24.64 17.48 -10.85
CA PRO A 91 25.34 18.63 -11.37
C PRO A 91 25.65 18.34 -12.84
N VAL A 92 25.27 19.30 -13.68
CA VAL A 92 25.56 19.35 -15.11
C VAL A 92 27.05 19.09 -15.30
N PHE A 93 27.39 18.06 -16.06
CA PHE A 93 28.73 17.92 -16.63
C PHE A 93 28.95 19.11 -17.56
N ALA A 94 29.65 20.12 -17.07
CA ALA A 94 30.15 21.19 -17.91
C ALA A 94 31.21 20.59 -18.86
N THR A 95 30.86 20.59 -20.14
CA THR A 95 31.73 20.32 -21.28
C THR A 95 33.00 21.18 -21.19
N LEU A 96 34.16 20.53 -21.10
CA LEU A 96 35.46 21.16 -21.36
C LEU A 96 35.60 21.27 -22.89
N ASN A 97 35.60 22.50 -23.41
CA ASN A 97 36.06 22.78 -24.77
C ASN A 97 37.57 23.01 -24.73
N PHE A 98 38.26 22.40 -25.70
CA PHE A 98 39.71 22.46 -25.97
C PHE A 98 40.21 23.87 -26.31
#